data_AF-A0A842MSH3-F1
#
_entry.id   AF-A0A842MSH3-F1
#
_cell.length_a   1.000
_cell.length_b   1.000
_cell.length_c   1.000
_cell.angle_alpha   90.00
_cell.angle_beta   90.00
_cell.angle_gamma   90.00
#
_symmetry.space_group_name_H-M   'P 1'
#
loop_
_entity.id
_entity.type
_entity.pdbx_description
1 polymer ?
#
loop_
_entity_poly.entity_id
_entity_poly.type
_entity_poly.pdbx_seq_one_letter_code
_entity_poly.pdbx_strand_id
1 'polypeptide(L)'
;MIVREIYAKSILSESKISDYTINPYVGCVHGCTYCYARFIKRFTGHNEPWGEFVDVKINAATLLQREISRKRRGEVWMSGI
;
A
#
# COMPACT_ATOMS: atom_id res chain seq x y z
N MET A 1 -1.50 -11.23 15.04
CA MET A 1 -1.27 -10.10 14.12
C MET A 1 0.23 -9.94 13.92
N ILE A 2 0.71 -10.11 12.70
CA ILE A 2 2.12 -10.02 12.33
C ILE A 2 2.35 -8.65 11.68
N VAL A 3 3.31 -7.89 12.22
CA VAL A 3 3.71 -6.60 11.64
C VAL A 3 5.13 -6.72 11.15
N ARG A 4 5.37 -6.36 9.88
CA ARG A 4 6.72 -6.28 9.32
C ARG A 4 6.99 -4.86 8.84
N GLU A 5 8.23 -4.42 8.99
CA GLU A 5 8.68 -3.18 8.40
C GLU A 5 9.34 -3.48 7.05
N ILE A 6 8.93 -2.78 6.01
CA ILE A 6 9.44 -2.96 4.65
C ILE A 6 9.86 -1.63 4.04
N TYR A 7 10.76 -1.71 3.06
CA TYR A 7 11.13 -0.57 2.23
C TYR A 7 10.46 -0.71 0.87
N ALA A 8 9.88 0.39 0.39
CA ALA A 8 9.35 0.49 -0.96
C ALA A 8 10.33 1.26 -1.88
N LYS A 9 10.19 1.05 -3.19
CA LYS A 9 10.91 1.81 -4.23
C LYS A 9 10.16 3.08 -4.64
N SER A 10 8.84 3.04 -4.54
CA SER A 10 7.96 4.17 -4.83
C SER A 10 6.72 4.15 -3.94
N ILE A 11 6.04 5.29 -3.81
CA ILE A 11 4.85 5.42 -2.96
C ILE A 11 3.62 6.00 -3.67
N LEU A 12 3.78 6.77 -4.75
CA LEU A 12 2.70 7.25 -5.62
C LEU A 12 2.65 6.47 -6.93
N SER A 13 1.59 5.70 -7.10
CA SER A 13 1.29 4.97 -8.34
C SER A 13 0.24 5.71 -9.15
N GLU A 14 0.35 5.76 -10.48
CA GLU A 14 -0.73 6.25 -11.33
C GLU A 14 -1.93 5.30 -11.26
N SER A 15 -3.14 5.84 -11.26
CA SER A 15 -4.36 5.04 -11.15
C SER A 15 -5.44 5.51 -12.12
N LYS A 16 -6.50 4.72 -12.27
CA LYS A 16 -7.71 5.10 -13.01
C LYS A 16 -8.83 5.61 -12.11
N ILE A 17 -8.63 5.62 -10.79
CA ILE A 17 -9.61 6.07 -9.79
C ILE A 17 -9.39 7.55 -9.48
N SER A 18 -8.12 7.95 -9.40
CA SER A 18 -7.63 9.31 -9.23
C SER A 18 -6.28 9.43 -9.96
N ASP A 19 -5.71 10.63 -10.09
CA ASP A 19 -4.43 10.80 -10.81
C ASP A 19 -3.33 9.92 -10.21
N TYR A 20 -3.29 9.84 -8.87
CA TYR A 20 -2.41 8.96 -8.13
C TYR A 20 -3.13 8.18 -7.04
N THR A 21 -2.58 7.03 -6.67
CA THR A 21 -2.94 6.30 -5.45
C THR A 21 -1.70 6.13 -4.59
N ILE A 22 -1.87 6.31 -3.29
CA ILE A 22 -0.88 6.01 -2.26
C ILE A 22 -1.33 4.82 -1.42
N ASN A 23 -0.43 3.86 -1.21
CA ASN A 23 -0.62 2.78 -0.26
C ASN A 23 0.62 2.68 0.65
N PRO A 24 0.52 3.06 1.94
CA PRO A 24 1.61 2.93 2.91
C PRO A 24 1.76 1.51 3.51
N TYR A 25 0.82 0.61 3.26
CA TYR A 25 0.78 -0.73 3.83
C TYR A 25 0.76 -1.83 2.76
N VAL A 26 0.95 -3.07 3.18
CA VAL A 26 0.59 -4.27 2.42
C VAL A 26 -0.06 -5.23 3.40
N GLY A 27 -1.30 -5.64 3.12
CA GLY A 27 -2.07 -6.45 4.06
C GLY A 27 -3.04 -5.61 4.87
N CYS A 28 -3.81 -6.25 5.73
CA CYS A 28 -4.88 -5.61 6.50
C CYS A 28 -5.16 -6.45 7.74
N VAL A 29 -5.53 -5.79 8.86
CA VAL A 29 -5.92 -6.45 10.11
C VAL A 29 -7.43 -6.72 10.22
N HIS A 30 -8.23 -6.12 9.34
CA HIS A 30 -9.69 -6.27 9.40
C HIS A 30 -10.16 -7.58 8.76
N GLY A 31 -9.50 -8.03 7.69
CA GLY A 31 -9.76 -9.36 7.11
C GLY A 31 -11.15 -9.54 6.47
N CYS A 32 -11.72 -8.52 5.81
CA CYS A 32 -13.06 -8.67 5.21
C CYS A 32 -13.11 -9.87 4.24
N THR A 33 -14.16 -10.68 4.34
CA THR A 33 -14.37 -11.84 3.45
C THR A 33 -14.53 -11.43 1.99
N TYR A 34 -15.07 -10.24 1.74
CA TYR A 34 -15.29 -9.63 0.42
C TYR A 34 -14.14 -8.72 -0.07
N CYS A 35 -13.00 -8.67 0.64
CA CYS A 35 -11.92 -7.75 0.29
C CYS A 35 -11.25 -8.14 -1.04
N TYR A 36 -11.33 -7.27 -2.05
CA TYR A 36 -10.65 -7.51 -3.33
C TYR A 36 -9.11 -7.62 -3.17
N ALA A 37 -8.53 -6.91 -2.21
CA ALA A 37 -7.08 -6.90 -1.98
C ALA A 37 -6.55 -8.22 -1.42
N ARG A 38 -7.43 -9.10 -0.91
CA ARG A 38 -7.06 -10.48 -0.55
C ARG A 38 -6.39 -11.22 -1.70
N PHE A 39 -6.75 -10.90 -2.95
CA PHE A 39 -6.09 -11.46 -4.14
C PHE A 39 -4.62 -11.08 -4.23
N ILE A 40 -4.25 -9.86 -3.83
CA ILE A 40 -2.89 -9.34 -3.90
C ILE A 40 -1.94 -10.13 -2.99
N LYS A 41 -2.44 -10.74 -1.91
CA LYS A 41 -1.67 -11.61 -0.99
C LYS A 41 -0.77 -12.60 -1.72
N ARG A 42 -1.22 -13.18 -2.84
CA ARG A 42 -0.45 -14.18 -3.61
C ARG A 42 0.90 -13.66 -4.12
N PHE A 43 1.08 -12.34 -4.18
CA PHE A 43 2.30 -11.68 -4.64
C PHE A 43 3.17 -11.15 -3.51
N THR A 44 2.74 -11.30 -2.26
CA THR A 44 3.39 -10.70 -1.08
C THR A 44 4.33 -11.67 -0.37
N GLY A 45 4.29 -12.97 -0.70
CA GLY A 45 5.07 -14.00 -0.01
C GLY A 45 4.51 -14.41 1.36
N HIS A 46 3.34 -13.89 1.76
CA HIS A 46 2.67 -14.27 3.00
C HIS A 46 1.95 -15.62 2.89
N ASN A 47 2.19 -16.48 3.88
CA ASN A 47 1.46 -17.73 4.06
C ASN A 47 0.26 -17.54 5.00
N GLU A 48 0.35 -16.58 5.91
CA GLU A 48 -0.62 -16.30 6.97
C GLU A 48 -1.96 -15.81 6.38
N PRO A 49 -3.13 -16.13 6.94
CA PRO A 49 -4.42 -15.69 6.42
C PRO A 49 -4.56 -14.17 6.19
N TRP A 50 -5.40 -13.79 5.22
CA TRP A 50 -5.74 -12.37 5.04
C TRP A 50 -6.49 -11.85 6.27
N GLY A 51 -6.05 -10.73 6.85
CA GLY A 51 -6.51 -10.28 8.17
C GLY A 51 -5.46 -10.44 9.28
N GLU A 52 -4.42 -11.25 9.06
CA GLU A 52 -3.47 -11.59 10.13
C GLU A 52 -2.11 -10.89 10.03
N PHE A 53 -1.86 -10.13 8.96
CA PHE A 53 -0.59 -9.44 8.72
C PHE A 53 -0.77 -8.03 8.15
N VAL A 54 0.19 -7.16 8.48
CA VAL A 54 0.40 -5.85 7.85
C VAL A 54 1.90 -5.59 7.71
N ASP A 55 2.34 -5.30 6.49
CA ASP A 55 3.67 -4.77 6.23
C ASP A 55 3.60 -3.25 6.13
N VAL A 56 4.45 -2.55 6.87
CA VAL A 56 4.50 -1.10 6.97
C VAL A 56 5.65 -0.58 6.11
N LYS A 57 5.36 0.29 5.13
CA LYS A 57 6.37 0.96 4.31
C LYS A 57 6.98 2.12 5.09
N ILE A 58 7.97 1.84 5.93
CA ILE A 58 8.54 2.83 6.85
C ILE A 58 9.20 4.03 6.14
N ASN A 59 9.60 3.86 4.87
CA ASN A 59 10.14 4.94 4.05
C ASN A 59 9.10 5.72 3.23
N ALA A 60 7.79 5.49 3.46
CA ALA A 60 6.70 6.12 2.69
C ALA A 60 6.75 7.65 2.71
N ALA A 61 6.96 8.26 3.89
CA ALA A 61 7.01 9.73 4.01
C ALA A 61 8.18 10.33 3.21
N THR A 62 9.37 9.72 3.31
CA THR A 62 10.56 10.15 2.58
C THR A 62 10.39 9.98 1.06
N LEU A 63 9.79 8.86 0.62
CA LEU A 63 9.46 8.66 -0.79
C LEU A 63 8.46 9.69 -1.28
N LEU A 64 7.43 9.99 -0.49
CA LEU A 64 6.39 10.93 -0.87
C LEU A 64 6.99 12.32 -1.10
N GLN A 65 7.83 12.82 -0.19
CA GLN A 65 8.53 14.10 -0.34
C GLN A 65 9.38 14.15 -1.63
N ARG A 66 10.05 13.05 -1.97
CA ARG A 66 10.84 12.95 -3.21
C ARG A 66 9.98 12.88 -4.47
N GLU A 67 8.82 12.24 -4.41
CA GLU A 67 7.98 12.02 -5.58
C GLU A 67 7.09 13.23 -5.91
N ILE A 68 6.54 13.92 -4.91
CA ILE A 68 5.70 15.11 -5.12
C ILE A 68 6.45 16.27 -5.79
N SER A 69 7.78 16.32 -5.64
CA SER A 69 8.61 17.34 -6.30
C SER A 69 8.91 17.04 -7.76
N ARG A 70 8.69 15.80 -8.21
CA ARG A 70 9.04 15.32 -9.56
C ARG A 70 7.82 15.00 -10.41
N LYS A 71 6.73 14.54 -9.81
CA LYS A 71 5.50 14.17 -10.50
C LYS A 71 4.65 15.41 -10.78
N ARG A 72 3.76 15.29 -11.78
CA ARG A 72 2.77 16.33 -12.07
C ARG A 72 1.81 16.44 -10.88
N ARG A 73 1.31 17.66 -10.65
CA ARG A 73 0.25 17.86 -9.65
C ARG A 73 -1.00 17.11 -10.09
N GLY A 74 -1.69 16.50 -9.13
CA GLY A 74 -2.89 15.73 -9.35
C GLY A 74 -3.52 15.32 -8.02
N GLU A 75 -4.72 14.79 -8.09
CA GLU A 75 -5.42 14.24 -6.94
C GLU A 75 -4.77 12.92 -6.49
N VAL A 76 -4.73 12.70 -5.18
CA VAL A 76 -4.14 11.51 -4.58
C VAL A 76 -5.19 10.79 -3.76
N TRP A 77 -5.53 9.57 -4.18
CA TRP A 77 -6.36 8.67 -3.40
C TRP A 77 -5.51 7.87 -2.40
N MET A 78 -5.83 7.96 -1.10
CA MET A 78 -5.22 7.09 -0.10
C MET A 78 -5.99 5.77 -0.04
N SER A 79 -5.31 4.69 -0.39
CA SER A 79 -5.89 3.36 -0.32
C SER A 79 -6.08 2.92 1.14
N GLY A 80 -7.22 2.27 1.43
CA GLY A 80 -7.53 1.69 2.75
C GLY A 80 -7.02 0.25 2.94
N ILE A 81 -6.19 -0.21 2.02
CA ILE A 81 -5.46 -1.49 2.05
C ILE A 81 -3.97 -1.23 2.17
#